data_AF-A0A4U1AKW3-F1
#
_entry.id   AF-A0A4U1AKW3-F1
#
_cell.length_a   1.000
_cell.length_b   1.000
_cell.length_c   1.000
_cell.angle_alpha   90.00
_cell.angle_beta   90.00
_cell.angle_gamma   90.00
#
_symmetry.space_group_name_H-M   'P 1'
#
loop_
_entity.id
_entity.type
_entity.pdbx_description
1 polymer ?
#
loop_
_entity_poly.entity_id
_entity_poly.type
_entity_poly.pdbx_seq_one_letter_code
_entity_poly.pdbx_strand_id
1 'polypeptide(L)'
;MKRSKKILILCHCLLNANAKIFPLATCGGVYRQVTQKYIEDGVGLIQLPCPETGYLGLNRWGMTRDQYDHLHFREFCREILKPIMYQIKAYVAAEYEIIGVIGMDGSPNCGISRTCTGFIGGEICSQVDIARQQELLVDASGPGVFMEIFAEMLASEKISLRFSAVDEEQAV
;
A
#
# COMPACT_ATOMS: atom_id res chain seq x y z
N MET A 1 23.51 9.27 23.09
CA MET A 1 22.08 8.93 22.86
C MET A 1 22.01 7.65 22.03
N LYS A 2 21.17 6.65 22.38
CA LYS A 2 21.10 5.33 21.68
C LYS A 2 20.10 5.24 20.52
N ARG A 3 19.41 6.33 20.16
CA ARG A 3 18.38 6.34 19.10
C ARG A 3 19.00 6.62 17.74
N SER A 4 18.71 5.81 16.72
CA SER A 4 19.14 6.05 15.33
C SER A 4 18.49 7.27 14.69
N LYS A 5 17.30 7.67 15.19
CA LYS A 5 16.45 8.74 14.62
C LYS A 5 16.03 8.51 13.15
N LYS A 6 16.14 7.28 12.64
CA LYS A 6 15.72 6.90 11.29
C LYS A 6 14.42 6.12 11.31
N ILE A 7 13.48 6.48 10.43
CA ILE A 7 12.16 5.87 10.33
C ILE A 7 11.86 5.50 8.88
N LEU A 8 11.41 4.27 8.65
CA LEU A 8 10.90 3.77 7.39
C LEU A 8 9.40 3.51 7.51
N ILE A 9 8.63 3.94 6.51
CA ILE A 9 7.18 3.70 6.44
C ILE A 9 6.95 2.58 5.43
N LEU A 10 6.13 1.59 5.79
CA LEU A 10 5.88 0.39 4.99
C LEU A 10 4.38 0.20 4.78
N CYS A 11 3.97 -0.18 3.56
CA CYS A 11 2.60 -0.67 3.34
C CYS A 11 2.34 -1.93 4.18
N HIS A 12 1.08 -2.14 4.55
CA HIS A 12 0.72 -3.10 5.58
C HIS A 12 1.24 -4.53 5.31
N CYS A 13 1.09 -4.99 4.06
CA CYS A 13 1.40 -6.35 3.66
C CYS A 13 2.89 -6.69 3.82
N LEU A 14 3.82 -5.72 3.77
CA LEU A 14 5.26 -5.96 3.98
C LEU A 14 5.57 -6.45 5.40
N LEU A 15 4.76 -6.07 6.38
CA LEU A 15 4.87 -6.50 7.77
C LEU A 15 3.78 -7.49 8.19
N ASN A 16 2.77 -7.72 7.36
CA ASN A 16 1.71 -8.68 7.61
C ASN A 16 1.05 -9.19 6.30
N ALA A 17 1.68 -10.18 5.68
CA ALA A 17 1.23 -10.85 4.46
C ALA A 17 -0.17 -11.48 4.61
N ASN A 18 -0.61 -11.78 5.83
CA ASN A 18 -1.95 -12.32 6.09
C ASN A 18 -3.09 -11.34 5.74
N ALA A 19 -2.79 -10.05 5.52
CA ALA A 19 -3.76 -9.07 5.02
C ALA A 19 -3.96 -9.13 3.49
N LYS A 20 -3.07 -9.84 2.77
CA LYS A 20 -3.22 -10.00 1.33
C LYS A 20 -4.38 -10.93 1.04
N ILE A 21 -5.02 -10.68 -0.09
CA ILE A 21 -6.05 -11.57 -0.58
C ILE A 21 -5.47 -12.94 -0.91
N PHE A 22 -6.23 -13.99 -0.63
CA PHE A 22 -5.91 -15.34 -1.06
C PHE A 22 -5.95 -15.47 -2.60
N PRO A 23 -4.97 -16.13 -3.25
CA PRO A 23 -3.80 -16.82 -2.69
C PRO A 23 -2.49 -15.99 -2.76
N LEU A 24 -2.56 -14.67 -2.93
CA LEU A 24 -1.43 -13.83 -3.35
C LEU A 24 -0.33 -13.59 -2.30
N ALA A 25 -0.39 -14.21 -1.12
CA ALA A 25 0.68 -14.11 -0.13
C ALA A 25 1.82 -15.08 -0.46
N THR A 26 3.03 -14.55 -0.63
CA THR A 26 4.24 -15.35 -0.93
C THR A 26 5.07 -15.69 0.31
N CYS A 27 4.67 -15.19 1.49
CA CYS A 27 5.28 -15.52 2.78
C CYS A 27 4.22 -15.58 3.89
N GLY A 28 4.55 -16.20 5.03
CA GLY A 28 3.60 -16.39 6.14
C GLY A 28 3.34 -15.16 7.02
N GLY A 29 4.04 -14.05 6.81
CA GLY A 29 3.89 -12.88 7.69
C GLY A 29 4.70 -11.67 7.27
N VAL A 30 6.00 -11.63 7.56
CA VAL A 30 6.84 -10.47 7.25
C VAL A 30 7.69 -10.75 6.01
N TYR A 31 7.74 -9.81 5.07
CA TYR A 31 8.61 -9.85 3.89
C TYR A 31 10.06 -9.52 4.30
N ARG A 32 10.73 -10.51 4.89
CA ARG A 32 12.09 -10.37 5.44
C ARG A 32 13.09 -9.88 4.38
N GLN A 33 12.94 -10.30 3.12
CA GLN A 33 13.79 -9.84 2.03
C GLN A 33 13.74 -8.32 1.82
N VAL A 34 12.65 -7.66 2.24
CA VAL A 34 12.50 -6.21 2.19
C VAL A 34 12.95 -5.57 3.50
N THR A 35 12.56 -6.13 4.65
CA THR A 35 12.68 -5.45 5.95
C THR A 35 13.99 -5.73 6.69
N GLN A 36 14.65 -6.85 6.42
CA GLN A 36 15.77 -7.34 7.25
C GLN A 36 16.92 -6.34 7.35
N LYS A 37 17.35 -5.77 6.20
CA LYS A 37 18.45 -4.80 6.18
C LYS A 37 18.16 -3.57 7.06
N TYR A 38 16.94 -3.05 7.00
CA TYR A 38 16.55 -1.88 7.79
C TYR A 38 16.52 -2.18 9.30
N ILE A 39 16.10 -3.39 9.67
CA ILE A 39 16.13 -3.84 11.07
C ILE A 39 17.57 -3.93 11.57
N GLU A 40 18.47 -4.54 10.78
CA GLU A 40 19.90 -4.67 11.12
C GLU A 40 20.59 -3.30 11.22
N ASP A 41 20.20 -2.35 10.38
CA ASP A 41 20.69 -0.96 10.39
C ASP A 41 20.07 -0.11 11.53
N GLY A 42 19.19 -0.69 12.36
CA GLY A 42 18.56 -0.04 13.51
C GLY A 42 17.50 1.01 13.14
N VAL A 43 16.88 0.89 11.97
CA VAL A 43 15.81 1.77 11.48
C VAL A 43 14.47 1.38 12.13
N GLY A 44 13.75 2.38 12.65
CA GLY A 44 12.38 2.17 13.16
C GLY A 44 11.40 1.99 12.02
N LEU A 45 10.42 1.11 12.18
CA LEU A 45 9.42 0.80 11.14
C LEU A 45 8.03 1.32 11.57
N ILE A 46 7.37 2.06 10.68
CA ILE A 46 5.95 2.43 10.81
C ILE A 46 5.17 1.60 9.79
N GLN A 47 4.21 0.82 10.27
CA GLN A 47 3.28 0.09 9.41
C GLN A 47 2.09 0.99 9.05
N LEU A 48 1.83 1.18 7.77
CA LEU A 48 0.58 1.79 7.30
C LEU A 48 -0.60 0.84 7.55
N PRO A 49 -1.83 1.37 7.75
CA PRO A 49 -3.02 0.53 7.77
C PRO A 49 -3.22 -0.12 6.39
N CYS A 50 -3.89 -1.27 6.37
CA CYS A 50 -4.33 -1.89 5.11
C CYS A 50 -5.69 -1.31 4.73
N PRO A 51 -5.79 -0.51 3.65
CA PRO A 51 -7.05 0.10 3.27
C PRO A 51 -8.07 -0.97 2.84
N GLU A 52 -7.64 -2.06 2.20
CA GLU A 52 -8.56 -3.12 1.80
C GLU A 52 -9.15 -3.87 2.99
N THR A 53 -8.32 -4.26 3.97
CA THR A 53 -8.79 -4.98 5.16
C THR A 53 -9.66 -4.09 6.04
N GLY A 54 -9.31 -2.82 6.20
CA GLY A 54 -10.11 -1.88 6.98
C GLY A 54 -11.46 -1.53 6.34
N TYR A 55 -11.54 -1.61 5.00
CA TYR A 55 -12.76 -1.27 4.26
C TYR A 55 -13.67 -2.46 4.00
N LEU A 56 -13.12 -3.63 3.63
CA LEU A 56 -13.88 -4.82 3.21
C LEU A 56 -13.68 -6.04 4.12
N GLY A 57 -12.73 -5.98 5.06
CA GLY A 57 -12.29 -7.17 5.80
C GLY A 57 -11.45 -8.13 4.95
N LEU A 58 -11.23 -9.34 5.47
CA LEU A 58 -10.42 -10.37 4.80
C LEU A 58 -11.21 -11.22 3.79
N ASN A 59 -12.52 -11.37 3.98
CA ASN A 59 -13.38 -12.18 3.12
C ASN A 59 -13.82 -11.38 1.88
N ARG A 60 -12.87 -11.04 1.01
CA ARG A 60 -13.08 -10.19 -0.17
C ARG A 60 -12.44 -10.78 -1.42
N TRP A 61 -12.92 -10.33 -2.58
CA TRP A 61 -12.33 -10.60 -3.89
C TRP A 61 -11.23 -9.60 -4.23
N GLY A 62 -10.43 -9.96 -5.24
CA GLY A 62 -9.42 -9.07 -5.80
C GLY A 62 -10.17 -7.97 -6.53
N MET A 63 -9.80 -6.73 -6.25
CA MET A 63 -10.43 -5.56 -6.86
C MET A 63 -9.36 -4.70 -7.51
N THR A 64 -9.74 -3.98 -8.56
CA THR A 64 -8.87 -3.05 -9.28
C THR A 64 -8.92 -1.66 -8.65
N ARG A 65 -8.00 -0.79 -9.07
CA ARG A 65 -7.99 0.64 -8.72
C ARG A 65 -9.35 1.27 -9.07
N ASP A 66 -9.93 0.95 -10.23
CA ASP A 66 -11.21 1.51 -10.69
C ASP A 66 -12.36 1.24 -9.72
N GLN A 67 -12.33 0.10 -9.03
CA GLN A 67 -13.36 -0.26 -8.06
C GLN A 67 -13.16 0.41 -6.69
N TYR A 68 -11.95 0.84 -6.38
CA TYR A 68 -11.62 1.56 -5.14
C TYR A 68 -11.65 3.09 -5.32
N ASP A 69 -11.45 3.60 -6.52
CA ASP A 69 -11.35 5.05 -6.78
C ASP A 69 -12.72 5.74 -6.82
N HIS A 70 -13.40 5.73 -5.68
CA HIS A 70 -14.66 6.42 -5.48
C HIS A 70 -14.61 7.26 -4.19
N LEU A 71 -15.45 8.31 -4.13
CA LEU A 71 -15.39 9.33 -3.07
C LEU A 71 -15.35 8.74 -1.66
N HIS A 72 -16.25 7.81 -1.33
CA HIS A 72 -16.31 7.25 0.02
C HIS A 72 -15.02 6.51 0.43
N PHE A 73 -14.41 5.74 -0.48
CA PHE A 73 -13.18 5.03 -0.17
C PHE A 73 -11.97 5.98 -0.07
N ARG A 74 -11.93 7.04 -0.90
CA ARG A 74 -10.91 8.08 -0.77
C ARG A 74 -10.99 8.79 0.59
N GLU A 75 -12.19 9.12 1.05
CA GLU A 75 -12.38 9.71 2.39
C GLU A 75 -12.00 8.72 3.50
N PHE A 76 -12.38 7.45 3.37
CA PHE A 76 -11.93 6.40 4.29
C PHE A 76 -10.40 6.31 4.37
N CYS A 77 -9.70 6.37 3.23
CA CYS A 77 -8.23 6.39 3.19
C CYS A 77 -7.66 7.59 3.95
N ARG A 78 -8.22 8.79 3.75
CA ARG A 78 -7.81 10.00 4.49
C ARG A 78 -7.98 9.81 6.00
N GLU A 79 -9.11 9.26 6.44
CA GLU A 79 -9.38 9.03 7.86
C GLU A 79 -8.37 8.09 8.50
N ILE A 80 -8.11 6.93 7.89
CA ILE A 80 -7.17 5.95 8.46
C ILE A 80 -5.71 6.40 8.38
N LEU A 81 -5.37 7.36 7.52
CA LEU A 81 -4.03 7.97 7.43
C LEU A 81 -3.80 9.06 8.48
N LYS A 82 -4.83 9.67 9.06
CA LYS A 82 -4.66 10.76 10.05
C LYS A 82 -3.72 10.40 11.21
N PRO A 83 -3.84 9.23 11.87
CA PRO A 83 -2.92 8.87 12.95
C PRO A 83 -1.47 8.72 12.50
N ILE A 84 -1.25 8.30 11.24
CA ILE A 84 0.08 8.19 10.67
C ILE A 84 0.64 9.59 10.36
N MET A 85 -0.17 10.49 9.81
CA MET A 85 0.23 11.87 9.56
C MET A 85 0.63 12.60 10.85
N TYR A 86 -0.08 12.37 11.96
CA TYR A 86 0.33 12.92 13.26
C TYR A 86 1.69 12.39 13.73
N GLN A 87 1.96 11.09 13.55
CA GLN A 87 3.28 10.52 13.86
C GLN A 87 4.37 11.12 12.98
N ILE A 88 4.15 11.20 11.67
CA ILE A 88 5.10 11.77 10.71
C ILE A 88 5.45 13.22 11.09
N LYS A 89 4.43 14.06 11.36
CA LYS A 89 4.64 15.45 11.78
C LYS A 89 5.42 15.55 13.08
N ALA A 90 5.16 14.67 14.05
CA ALA A 90 5.92 14.62 15.30
C ALA A 90 7.39 14.22 15.08
N TYR A 91 7.66 13.24 14.21
CA TYR A 91 9.03 12.85 13.85
C TYR A 91 9.78 13.97 13.14
N VAL A 92 9.16 14.62 12.16
CA VAL A 92 9.75 15.76 11.45
C VAL A 92 10.06 16.91 12.42
N ALA A 93 9.12 17.27 13.30
CA ALA A 93 9.33 18.31 14.30
C ALA A 93 10.45 17.98 15.31
N ALA A 94 10.72 16.69 15.55
CA ALA A 94 11.80 16.22 16.42
C ALA A 94 13.13 15.96 15.66
N GLU A 95 13.21 16.38 14.40
CA GLU A 95 14.37 16.23 13.51
C GLU A 95 14.78 14.76 13.34
N TYR A 96 13.80 13.88 13.17
CA TYR A 96 14.03 12.50 12.74
C TYR A 96 14.09 12.43 11.22
N GLU A 97 14.93 11.54 10.70
CA GLU A 97 15.02 11.25 9.28
C GLU A 97 13.97 10.19 8.92
N ILE A 98 12.98 10.58 8.12
CA ILE A 98 12.06 9.62 7.50
C ILE A 98 12.66 9.23 6.15
N ILE A 99 13.26 8.03 6.09
CA ILE A 99 14.08 7.60 4.96
C ILE A 99 13.25 7.28 3.70
N GLY A 100 11.95 7.04 3.87
CA GLY A 100 11.01 6.87 2.76
C GLY A 100 9.76 6.07 3.12
N VAL A 101 9.00 5.79 2.07
CA VAL A 101 7.78 4.97 2.06
C VAL A 101 7.99 3.80 1.09
N ILE A 102 7.73 2.57 1.52
CA ILE A 102 7.74 1.40 0.63
C ILE A 102 6.31 0.91 0.41
N GLY A 103 5.89 0.89 -0.85
CA GLY A 103 4.64 0.30 -1.32
C GLY A 103 4.87 -1.04 -2.03
N MET A 104 3.80 -1.57 -2.61
CA MET A 104 3.78 -2.86 -3.31
C MET A 104 3.13 -2.67 -4.68
N ASP A 105 3.95 -2.68 -5.73
CA ASP A 105 3.48 -2.46 -7.11
C ASP A 105 2.53 -3.59 -7.55
N GLY A 106 1.60 -3.23 -8.44
CA GLY A 106 0.48 -4.11 -8.84
C GLY A 106 -0.71 -4.08 -7.87
N SER A 107 -0.54 -3.53 -6.66
CA SER A 107 -1.66 -3.31 -5.74
C SER A 107 -2.58 -2.17 -6.23
N PRO A 108 -3.91 -2.33 -6.14
CA PRO A 108 -4.87 -1.28 -6.48
C PRO A 108 -4.78 -0.06 -5.53
N ASN A 109 -4.22 -0.25 -4.33
CA ASN A 109 -4.16 0.78 -3.28
C ASN A 109 -2.74 1.12 -2.86
N CYS A 110 -1.89 0.11 -2.68
CA CYS A 110 -0.53 0.27 -2.17
C CYS A 110 0.55 0.34 -3.27
N GLY A 111 0.15 0.32 -4.55
CA GLY A 111 1.06 0.50 -5.69
C GLY A 111 1.68 1.89 -5.70
N ILE A 112 2.94 1.99 -6.14
CA ILE A 112 3.69 3.24 -6.24
C ILE A 112 3.83 3.67 -7.69
N SER A 113 4.41 2.79 -8.52
CA SER A 113 4.68 3.07 -9.93
C SER A 113 3.70 2.34 -10.85
N ARG A 114 3.13 1.23 -10.36
CA ARG A 114 2.21 0.36 -11.07
C ARG A 114 1.01 -0.04 -10.20
N THR A 115 -0.14 -0.20 -10.84
CA THR A 115 -1.40 -0.60 -10.24
C THR A 115 -2.23 -1.43 -11.24
N CYS A 116 -3.39 -1.94 -10.85
CA CYS A 116 -4.24 -2.74 -11.72
C CYS A 116 -5.57 -2.05 -12.02
N THR A 117 -6.00 -2.06 -13.28
CA THR A 117 -7.25 -1.43 -13.79
C THR A 117 -7.96 -2.39 -14.76
N GLY A 118 -9.08 -1.94 -15.34
CA GLY A 118 -9.80 -2.67 -16.38
C GLY A 118 -11.10 -3.32 -15.89
N PHE A 119 -11.65 -2.88 -14.76
CA PHE A 119 -12.96 -3.35 -14.33
C PHE A 119 -14.07 -2.79 -15.23
N ILE A 120 -14.92 -3.67 -15.76
CA ILE A 120 -16.01 -3.28 -16.67
C ILE A 120 -17.41 -3.44 -16.07
N GLY A 121 -17.52 -3.85 -14.81
CA GLY A 121 -18.81 -4.12 -14.17
C GLY A 121 -19.42 -5.47 -14.57
N GLY A 122 -20.59 -5.76 -14.02
CA GLY A 122 -21.34 -6.99 -14.27
C GLY A 122 -21.56 -7.84 -13.02
N GLU A 123 -22.17 -8.99 -13.21
CA GLU A 123 -22.43 -9.98 -12.17
C GLU A 123 -21.70 -11.29 -12.51
N ILE A 124 -21.34 -12.05 -11.48
CA ILE A 124 -20.62 -13.33 -11.63
C ILE A 124 -21.63 -14.41 -12.06
N CYS A 125 -22.10 -14.31 -13.30
CA CYS A 125 -23.18 -15.16 -13.84
C CYS A 125 -22.66 -16.29 -14.71
N SER A 126 -21.62 -16.06 -15.51
CA SER A 126 -21.12 -17.03 -16.49
C SER A 126 -19.58 -17.06 -16.56
N GLN A 127 -19.04 -18.21 -16.99
CA GLN A 127 -17.60 -18.34 -17.23
C GLN A 127 -17.11 -17.40 -18.34
N VAL A 128 -17.98 -17.07 -19.30
CA VAL A 128 -17.65 -16.14 -20.39
C VAL A 128 -17.43 -14.73 -19.84
N ASP A 129 -18.28 -14.30 -18.90
CA ASP A 129 -18.14 -12.97 -18.28
C ASP A 129 -16.88 -12.89 -17.41
N ILE A 130 -16.56 -13.96 -16.69
CA ILE A 130 -15.33 -14.05 -15.88
C ILE A 130 -14.09 -14.00 -16.79
N ALA A 131 -14.05 -14.82 -17.86
CA ALA A 131 -12.92 -14.85 -18.79
C ALA A 131 -12.71 -13.48 -19.46
N ARG A 132 -13.79 -12.84 -19.90
CA ARG A 132 -13.74 -11.49 -20.47
C ARG A 132 -13.21 -10.45 -19.48
N GLN A 133 -13.65 -10.49 -18.22
CA GLN A 133 -13.11 -9.58 -17.20
C GLN A 133 -11.63 -9.85 -16.91
N GLN A 134 -11.18 -11.11 -16.96
CA GLN A 134 -9.77 -11.46 -16.80
C GLN A 134 -8.91 -10.93 -17.96
N GLU A 135 -9.37 -11.03 -19.20
CA GLU A 135 -8.67 -10.50 -20.38
C GLU A 135 -8.49 -8.98 -20.34
N LEU A 136 -9.39 -8.27 -19.66
CA LEU A 136 -9.37 -6.82 -19.55
C LEU A 136 -8.59 -6.31 -18.33
N LEU A 137 -8.20 -7.19 -17.40
CA LEU A 137 -7.36 -6.80 -16.28
C LEU A 137 -5.97 -6.40 -16.81
N VAL A 138 -5.61 -5.13 -16.62
CA VAL A 138 -4.34 -4.60 -17.12
C VAL A 138 -3.53 -3.97 -16.01
N ASP A 139 -2.23 -4.16 -16.11
CA ASP A 139 -1.25 -3.40 -15.35
C ASP A 139 -1.16 -1.99 -15.94
N ALA A 140 -1.33 -0.99 -15.07
CA ALA A 140 -1.37 0.41 -15.42
C ALA A 140 -0.30 1.18 -14.66
N SER A 141 0.33 2.13 -15.34
CA SER A 141 1.27 3.04 -14.69
C SER A 141 0.53 4.00 -13.75
N GLY A 142 1.09 4.19 -12.55
CA GLY A 142 0.58 5.11 -11.55
C GLY A 142 0.45 4.46 -10.17
N PRO A 143 0.19 5.28 -9.14
CA PRO A 143 -0.01 4.81 -7.79
C PRO A 143 -1.39 4.18 -7.62
N GLY A 144 -1.51 3.32 -6.61
CA GLY A 144 -2.81 2.91 -6.08
C GLY A 144 -3.49 4.06 -5.33
N VAL A 145 -4.81 3.95 -5.15
CA VAL A 145 -5.66 5.03 -4.57
C VAL A 145 -5.15 5.50 -3.20
N PHE A 146 -4.78 4.57 -2.33
CA PHE A 146 -4.32 4.88 -0.98
C PHE A 146 -2.96 5.61 -0.97
N MET A 147 -2.03 5.20 -1.82
CA MET A 147 -0.71 5.85 -1.92
C MET A 147 -0.79 7.22 -2.58
N GLU A 148 -1.68 7.40 -3.56
CA GLU A 148 -2.01 8.70 -4.15
C GLU A 148 -2.48 9.68 -3.08
N ILE A 149 -3.46 9.28 -2.27
CA ILE A 149 -3.99 10.09 -1.16
C ILE A 149 -2.92 10.36 -0.11
N PHE A 150 -2.10 9.38 0.22
CA PHE A 150 -1.02 9.57 1.18
C PHE A 150 0.00 10.61 0.69
N ALA A 151 0.39 10.55 -0.59
CA ALA A 151 1.27 11.53 -1.20
C ALA A 151 0.65 12.94 -1.19
N GLU A 152 -0.65 13.08 -1.52
CA GLU A 152 -1.37 14.35 -1.42
C GLU A 152 -1.36 14.93 0.01
N MET A 153 -1.61 14.08 1.01
CA MET A 153 -1.62 14.49 2.43
C MET A 153 -0.23 14.94 2.92
N LEU A 154 0.84 14.31 2.44
CA LEU A 154 2.21 14.74 2.73
C LEU A 154 2.51 16.07 2.04
N ALA A 155 2.12 16.22 0.77
CA ALA A 155 2.36 17.42 -0.01
C ALA A 155 1.63 18.65 0.58
N SER A 156 0.40 18.50 1.08
CA SER A 156 -0.34 19.59 1.73
C SER A 156 0.33 20.10 3.01
N GLU A 157 1.08 19.25 3.69
CA GLU A 157 1.91 19.57 4.86
C GLU A 157 3.35 19.99 4.48
N LYS A 158 3.65 20.09 3.17
CA LYS A 158 4.99 20.40 2.63
C LYS A 158 6.05 19.38 3.06
N ILE A 159 5.65 18.14 3.28
CA ILE A 159 6.55 17.03 3.63
C ILE A 159 6.86 16.26 2.35
N SER A 160 8.12 16.23 1.96
CA SER A 160 8.59 15.48 0.78
C SER A 160 9.29 14.21 1.22
N LEU A 161 8.72 13.05 0.87
CA LEU A 161 9.28 11.73 1.14
C LEU A 161 9.54 10.97 -0.17
N ARG A 162 10.56 10.12 -0.18
CA ARG A 162 10.80 9.19 -1.29
C ARG A 162 9.84 8.00 -1.18
N PHE A 163 9.17 7.69 -2.28
CA PHE A 163 8.39 6.47 -2.43
C PHE A 163 9.18 5.46 -3.26
N SER A 164 9.16 4.20 -2.85
CA SER A 164 9.77 3.09 -3.58
C SER A 164 8.83 1.89 -3.59
N ALA A 165 8.82 1.14 -4.69
CA ALA A 165 8.03 -0.07 -4.82
C ALA A 165 8.83 -1.33 -4.48
N VAL A 166 8.14 -2.32 -3.93
CA VAL A 166 8.54 -3.72 -4.05
C VAL A 166 7.74 -4.32 -5.20
N ASP A 167 8.45 -4.97 -6.11
CA ASP A 167 7.88 -5.77 -7.19
C ASP A 167 7.98 -7.25 -6.80
N GLU A 168 6.84 -7.90 -6.60
CA GLU A 168 6.82 -9.30 -6.16
C GLU A 168 7.20 -10.28 -7.25
N GLU A 169 7.04 -9.91 -8.53
CA GLU A 169 7.46 -10.77 -9.65
C GLU A 169 8.99 -10.88 -9.74
N GLN A 170 9.71 -9.93 -9.14
CA GLN A 170 11.18 -9.91 -9.09
C GLN A 170 11.73 -10.37 -7.74
N ALA A 171 10.87 -10.67 -6.77
CA ALA A 171 11.24 -11.03 -5.40
C ALA A 171 11.24 -12.55 -5.12
N VAL A 172 11.06 -13.36 -6.18
CA VAL A 172 11.06 -14.83 -6.15
C VAL A 172 12.19 -15.38 -7.02
#